data_AF-A0AA39F8H9-F1
#
_entry.id   AF-A0AA39F8H9-F1
#
_cell.length_a   1.000
_cell.length_b   1.000
_cell.length_c   1.000
_cell.angle_alpha   90.00
_cell.angle_beta   90.00
_cell.angle_gamma   90.00
#
_symmetry.space_group_name_H-M   'P 1'
#
loop_
_entity.id
_entity.type
_entity.pdbx_description
1 polymer ?
#
loop_
_entity_poly.entity_id
_entity_poly.type
_entity_poly.pdbx_seq_one_letter_code
_entity_poly.pdbx_strand_id
1 'polypeptide(L)'
;MSVTSLTTSSEFDDFIKSKSLLAIHFYAPWAEQCTQINQLLDMLVKSSEYKDVRFAKVEAEELADLSLKHGVTAVPTVILMRDSVVIDRVDGVNPAILVEKIKQYISPKNSTSIESTKSEANLEDRLKQLINQAPCMLFMKGDRETPRCGFSRTIVGILDSLNADYQTFDILQDNTVREGLKKFSNWPTYPQLYVNGELLGGLDIVKEMNESGELELPKKSNVETKS
;
A
#
# COMPACT_ATOMS: atom_id res chain seq x y z
N MET A 1 24.91 -22.59 -7.45
CA MET A 1 23.50 -22.87 -7.83
C MET A 1 23.17 -22.02 -9.05
N SER A 2 22.13 -22.35 -9.80
CA SER A 2 21.65 -21.55 -10.94
C SER A 2 20.16 -21.24 -10.77
N VAL A 3 19.68 -20.18 -11.42
CA VAL A 3 18.25 -19.89 -11.49
C VAL A 3 17.57 -21.00 -12.30
N THR A 4 16.57 -21.66 -11.73
CA THR A 4 15.80 -22.73 -12.40
C THR A 4 14.78 -22.11 -13.37
N SER A 5 14.77 -22.55 -14.63
CA SER A 5 13.67 -22.20 -15.54
C SER A 5 12.51 -23.17 -15.32
N LEU A 6 11.33 -22.65 -15.03
CA LEU A 6 10.10 -23.43 -14.88
C LEU A 6 9.25 -23.19 -16.13
N THR A 7 9.00 -24.24 -16.89
CA THR A 7 8.32 -24.21 -18.20
C THR A 7 6.96 -24.88 -18.17
N THR A 8 6.64 -25.62 -17.10
CA THR A 8 5.33 -26.27 -16.93
C THR A 8 4.77 -26.03 -15.53
N SER A 9 3.44 -26.11 -15.39
CA SER A 9 2.77 -26.03 -14.09
C SER A 9 3.20 -27.14 -13.13
N SER A 10 3.50 -28.33 -13.65
CA SER A 10 4.01 -29.45 -12.83
C SER A 10 5.39 -29.15 -12.24
N GLU A 11 6.29 -28.57 -13.04
CA GLU A 11 7.61 -28.13 -12.55
C GLU A 11 7.48 -27.07 -11.46
N PHE A 12 6.53 -26.13 -11.63
CA PHE A 12 6.24 -25.13 -10.60
C PHE A 12 5.71 -25.77 -9.31
N ASP A 13 4.71 -26.66 -9.42
CA ASP A 13 4.11 -27.34 -8.27
C ASP A 13 5.15 -28.19 -7.50
N ASP A 14 6.08 -28.81 -8.21
CA ASP A 14 7.20 -29.54 -7.59
C ASP A 14 8.23 -28.60 -6.96
N PHE A 15 8.49 -27.46 -7.58
CA PHE A 15 9.41 -26.45 -7.06
C PHE A 15 8.92 -25.86 -5.73
N ILE A 16 7.62 -25.57 -5.61
CA ILE A 16 7.03 -24.94 -4.42
C ILE A 16 6.93 -25.84 -3.19
N LYS A 17 7.03 -27.18 -3.36
CA LYS A 17 7.06 -28.16 -2.25
C LYS A 17 8.32 -28.06 -1.39
N SER A 18 9.32 -27.30 -1.81
CA SER A 18 10.55 -27.12 -1.06
C SER A 18 10.32 -26.29 0.21
N LYS A 19 10.98 -26.69 1.31
CA LYS A 19 10.95 -25.97 2.59
C LYS A 19 11.85 -24.72 2.63
N SER A 20 12.68 -24.55 1.61
CA SER A 20 13.56 -23.38 1.47
C SER A 20 12.76 -22.12 1.12
N LEU A 21 13.37 -20.95 1.29
CA LEU A 21 12.81 -19.73 0.70
C LEU A 21 12.90 -19.83 -0.83
N LEU A 22 11.82 -19.50 -1.53
CA LEU A 22 11.73 -19.53 -2.97
C LEU A 22 11.56 -18.12 -3.50
N ALA A 23 12.29 -17.75 -4.54
CA ALA A 23 12.12 -16.49 -5.27
C ALA A 23 11.88 -16.81 -6.74
N ILE A 24 10.66 -16.57 -7.21
CA ILE A 24 10.18 -16.97 -8.54
C ILE A 24 9.87 -15.72 -9.37
N HIS A 25 10.66 -15.49 -10.41
CA HIS A 25 10.53 -14.34 -11.30
C HIS A 25 9.65 -14.66 -12.50
N PHE A 26 8.47 -14.05 -12.55
CA PHE A 26 7.60 -14.00 -13.70
C PHE A 26 8.10 -12.92 -14.65
N TYR A 27 8.54 -13.33 -15.84
CA TYR A 27 9.20 -12.48 -16.81
C TYR A 27 8.59 -12.65 -18.20
N ALA A 28 8.88 -11.68 -19.08
CA ALA A 28 8.71 -11.83 -20.51
C ALA A 28 10.06 -11.63 -21.22
N PRO A 29 10.44 -12.49 -22.19
CA PRO A 29 11.74 -12.44 -22.84
C PRO A 29 11.94 -11.17 -23.67
N TRP A 30 10.85 -10.54 -24.12
CA TRP A 30 10.86 -9.31 -24.90
C TRP A 30 10.98 -8.03 -24.05
N ALA A 31 10.83 -8.13 -22.72
CA ALA A 31 10.85 -6.97 -21.83
C ALA A 31 12.27 -6.70 -21.29
N GLU A 32 12.89 -5.60 -21.71
CA GLU A 32 14.23 -5.19 -21.26
C GLU A 32 14.32 -5.04 -19.73
N GLN A 33 13.22 -4.62 -19.11
CA GLN A 33 13.02 -4.53 -17.68
C GLN A 33 13.26 -5.87 -16.96
N CYS A 34 12.91 -6.99 -17.59
CA CYS A 34 13.12 -8.32 -17.04
C CYS A 34 14.59 -8.75 -17.05
N THR A 35 15.40 -8.24 -17.99
CA THR A 35 16.84 -8.54 -18.06
C THR A 35 17.57 -8.09 -16.80
N GLN A 36 17.20 -6.94 -16.24
CA GLN A 36 17.81 -6.42 -15.00
C GLN A 36 17.55 -7.36 -13.81
N ILE A 37 16.32 -7.83 -13.66
CA ILE A 37 15.96 -8.77 -12.59
C ILE A 37 16.62 -10.14 -12.80
N ASN A 38 16.68 -10.62 -14.05
CA ASN A 38 17.38 -11.87 -14.37
C ASN A 38 18.86 -11.81 -13.97
N GLN A 39 19.57 -10.72 -14.33
CA GLN A 39 20.97 -10.51 -13.94
C GLN A 39 21.15 -10.44 -12.42
N LEU A 40 20.22 -9.79 -11.72
CA LEU A 40 20.23 -9.76 -10.27
C LEU A 40 20.09 -11.17 -9.68
N LEU A 41 19.11 -11.97 -10.12
CA LEU A 41 18.94 -13.33 -9.61
C LEU A 41 20.17 -14.21 -9.87
N ASP A 42 20.80 -14.08 -11.04
CA ASP A 42 22.05 -14.76 -11.38
C ASP A 42 23.23 -14.34 -10.50
N MET A 43 23.22 -13.09 -10.00
CA MET A 43 24.19 -12.61 -9.03
C MET A 43 23.91 -13.18 -7.63
N LEU A 44 22.64 -13.11 -7.18
CA LEU A 44 22.24 -13.55 -5.84
C LEU A 44 22.46 -15.06 -5.64
N VAL A 45 22.15 -15.87 -6.65
CA VAL A 45 22.32 -17.34 -6.57
C VAL A 45 23.79 -17.79 -6.48
N LYS A 46 24.74 -16.90 -6.84
CA LYS A 46 26.19 -17.14 -6.71
C LYS A 46 26.75 -16.71 -5.36
N SER A 47 26.03 -15.86 -4.62
CA SER A 47 26.46 -15.39 -3.31
C SER A 47 26.17 -16.42 -2.23
N SER A 48 27.14 -16.64 -1.33
CA SER A 48 27.00 -17.54 -0.18
C SER A 48 25.96 -17.06 0.85
N GLU A 49 25.61 -15.77 0.82
CA GLU A 49 24.58 -15.16 1.67
C GLU A 49 23.19 -15.75 1.39
N TYR A 50 22.93 -16.21 0.16
CA TYR A 50 21.61 -16.69 -0.28
C TYR A 50 21.57 -18.19 -0.54
N LYS A 51 22.48 -18.96 0.05
CA LYS A 51 22.55 -20.43 -0.14
C LYS A 51 21.27 -21.17 0.27
N ASP A 52 20.47 -20.59 1.15
CA ASP A 52 19.22 -21.17 1.66
C ASP A 52 17.99 -20.71 0.85
N VAL A 53 18.22 -19.99 -0.25
CA VAL A 53 17.20 -19.48 -1.18
C VAL A 53 17.30 -20.22 -2.50
N ARG A 54 16.16 -20.66 -3.04
CA ARG A 54 16.05 -21.19 -4.39
C ARG A 54 15.45 -20.14 -5.32
N PHE A 55 16.14 -19.90 -6.42
CA PHE A 55 15.72 -18.94 -7.42
C PHE A 55 15.17 -19.67 -8.64
N ALA A 56 14.04 -19.20 -9.15
CA ALA A 56 13.45 -19.67 -10.39
C ALA A 56 12.92 -18.53 -11.24
N LYS A 57 12.68 -18.83 -12.51
CA LYS A 57 12.03 -17.93 -13.46
C LYS A 57 10.95 -18.68 -14.23
N VAL A 58 9.86 -17.96 -14.52
CA VAL A 58 8.67 -18.43 -15.21
C VAL A 58 8.37 -17.43 -16.31
N GLU A 59 8.16 -17.90 -17.53
CA GLU A 59 7.66 -17.05 -18.59
C GLU A 59 6.16 -16.82 -18.40
N ALA A 60 5.79 -15.58 -18.11
CA ALA A 60 4.44 -15.25 -17.65
C ALA A 60 3.37 -15.49 -18.72
N GLU A 61 3.73 -15.33 -20.00
CA GLU A 61 2.86 -15.49 -21.15
C GLU A 61 2.66 -16.97 -21.52
N GLU A 62 3.73 -17.78 -21.47
CA GLU A 62 3.67 -19.23 -21.70
C GLU A 62 2.88 -19.96 -20.61
N LEU A 63 2.97 -19.49 -19.36
CA LEU A 63 2.23 -20.03 -18.22
C LEU A 63 1.17 -19.05 -17.72
N ALA A 64 0.31 -18.56 -18.62
CA ALA A 64 -0.72 -17.57 -18.32
C ALA A 64 -1.67 -17.98 -17.17
N ASP A 65 -2.08 -19.25 -17.10
CA ASP A 65 -2.95 -19.76 -16.02
C ASP A 65 -2.28 -19.66 -14.65
N LEU A 66 -0.98 -19.94 -14.59
CA LEU A 66 -0.18 -19.82 -13.38
C LEU A 66 -0.03 -18.35 -12.98
N SER A 67 0.28 -17.47 -13.95
CA SER A 67 0.35 -16.04 -13.75
C SER A 67 -0.96 -15.50 -13.15
N LEU A 68 -2.10 -15.88 -13.74
CA LEU A 68 -3.43 -15.49 -13.26
C LEU A 68 -3.71 -16.01 -11.85
N LYS A 69 -3.42 -17.30 -11.59
CA LYS A 69 -3.59 -17.95 -10.27
C LYS A 69 -2.82 -17.23 -9.17
N HIS A 70 -1.65 -16.69 -9.48
CA HIS A 70 -0.80 -15.97 -8.52
C HIS A 70 -1.01 -14.44 -8.55
N GLY A 71 -1.94 -13.95 -9.38
CA GLY A 71 -2.26 -12.52 -9.50
C GLY A 71 -1.16 -11.69 -10.15
N VAL A 72 -0.37 -12.29 -11.05
CA VAL A 72 0.63 -11.61 -11.86
C VAL A 72 -0.10 -10.90 -13.00
N THR A 73 -0.09 -9.57 -12.97
CA THR A 73 -0.78 -8.71 -13.95
C THR A 73 0.18 -7.88 -14.80
N ALA A 74 1.46 -7.84 -14.42
CA ALA A 74 2.53 -7.18 -15.14
C ALA A 74 3.83 -7.95 -14.96
N VAL A 75 4.77 -7.75 -15.88
CA VAL A 75 6.13 -8.25 -15.78
C VAL A 75 7.11 -7.07 -15.77
N PRO A 76 8.25 -7.16 -15.06
CA PRO A 76 8.66 -8.28 -14.21
C PRO A 76 7.91 -8.30 -12.87
N THR A 77 7.58 -9.49 -12.37
CA THR A 77 7.09 -9.68 -11.00
C THR A 77 7.87 -10.82 -10.35
N VAL A 78 8.38 -10.62 -9.13
CA VAL A 78 9.05 -11.67 -8.36
C VAL A 78 8.20 -12.05 -7.16
N ILE A 79 7.87 -13.32 -7.02
CA ILE A 79 7.09 -13.85 -5.90
C ILE A 79 8.03 -14.58 -4.95
N LEU A 80 7.94 -14.26 -3.66
CA LEU A 80 8.62 -14.99 -2.59
C LEU A 80 7.66 -15.99 -1.99
N MET A 81 8.09 -17.25 -1.89
CA MET A 81 7.27 -18.34 -1.35
C MET A 81 8.03 -19.19 -0.33
N ARG A 82 7.29 -19.75 0.62
CA ARG A 82 7.77 -20.77 1.55
C ARG A 82 6.62 -21.69 1.90
N ASP A 83 6.88 -23.00 1.96
CA ASP A 83 5.86 -24.02 2.25
C ASP A 83 4.61 -23.90 1.35
N SER A 84 4.82 -23.69 0.05
CA SER A 84 3.77 -23.44 -0.96
C SER A 84 2.89 -22.19 -0.75
N VAL A 85 3.20 -21.35 0.23
CA VAL A 85 2.49 -20.08 0.50
C VAL A 85 3.29 -18.92 -0.08
N VAL A 86 2.60 -18.00 -0.74
CA VAL A 86 3.18 -16.70 -1.12
C VAL A 86 3.34 -15.86 0.14
N ILE A 87 4.58 -15.57 0.51
CA ILE A 87 4.91 -14.78 1.70
C ILE A 87 5.17 -13.31 1.36
N ASP A 88 5.62 -13.01 0.13
CA ASP A 88 5.82 -11.64 -0.33
C ASP A 88 5.91 -11.57 -1.87
N ARG A 89 5.90 -10.36 -2.45
CA ARG A 89 6.11 -10.11 -3.88
C ARG A 89 6.78 -8.76 -4.16
N VAL A 90 7.40 -8.63 -5.32
CA VAL A 90 7.93 -7.39 -5.86
C VAL A 90 7.44 -7.25 -7.30
N ASP A 91 6.58 -6.26 -7.52
CA ASP A 91 6.07 -5.92 -8.84
C ASP A 91 6.92 -4.82 -9.48
N GLY A 92 7.24 -4.99 -10.75
CA GLY A 92 8.09 -4.09 -11.51
C GLY A 92 9.59 -4.21 -11.22
N VAL A 93 10.36 -3.29 -11.80
CA VAL A 93 11.82 -3.29 -11.70
C VAL A 93 12.25 -2.64 -10.40
N ASN A 94 12.39 -3.44 -9.34
CA ASN A 94 12.86 -2.93 -8.04
C ASN A 94 13.94 -3.82 -7.40
N PRO A 95 15.19 -3.79 -7.91
CA PRO A 95 16.31 -4.59 -7.42
C PRO A 95 16.58 -4.46 -5.92
N ALA A 96 16.55 -3.24 -5.40
CA ALA A 96 16.86 -2.96 -4.00
C ALA A 96 15.84 -3.60 -3.05
N ILE A 97 14.55 -3.40 -3.33
CA ILE A 97 13.45 -3.97 -2.55
C ILE A 97 13.48 -5.50 -2.60
N LEU A 98 13.78 -6.08 -3.76
CA LEU A 98 13.88 -7.53 -3.88
C LEU A 98 14.99 -8.10 -3.00
N VAL A 99 16.18 -7.48 -3.01
CA VAL A 99 17.31 -7.89 -2.17
C VAL A 99 16.97 -7.75 -0.68
N GLU A 100 16.34 -6.64 -0.29
CA GLU A 100 15.92 -6.38 1.09
C GLU A 100 14.94 -7.43 1.60
N LYS A 101 13.88 -7.73 0.83
CA LYS A 101 12.88 -8.74 1.19
C LYS A 101 13.49 -10.14 1.31
N ILE A 102 14.35 -10.53 0.37
CA ILE A 102 15.05 -11.82 0.48
C ILE A 102 15.90 -11.85 1.76
N LYS A 103 16.66 -10.79 2.06
CA LYS A 103 17.48 -10.69 3.28
C LYS A 103 16.67 -10.79 4.58
N GLN A 104 15.48 -10.20 4.58
CA GLN A 104 14.54 -10.27 5.68
C GLN A 104 14.06 -11.70 5.94
N TYR A 105 13.80 -12.48 4.88
CA TYR A 105 13.29 -13.85 5.02
C TYR A 105 14.38 -14.94 5.20
N ILE A 106 15.66 -14.63 4.97
CA ILE A 106 16.79 -15.54 5.27
C ILE A 106 17.33 -15.41 6.70
N SER A 107 17.13 -14.27 7.36
CA SER A 107 17.70 -14.01 8.69
C SER A 107 16.77 -14.51 9.80
N PRO A 108 17.19 -15.43 10.68
CA PRO A 108 16.40 -15.79 11.85
C PRO A 108 16.53 -14.67 12.90
N LYS A 109 15.52 -13.82 13.02
CA LYS A 109 15.28 -13.08 14.26
C LYS A 109 13.96 -13.54 14.87
N ASN A 110 14.07 -13.96 16.14
CA ASN A 110 12.96 -14.09 17.08
C ASN A 110 12.04 -12.87 16.96
N SER A 111 10.85 -13.08 16.38
CA SER A 111 9.57 -12.49 16.75
C SER A 111 8.53 -12.99 15.75
N THR A 112 7.76 -13.99 16.19
CA THR A 112 6.31 -14.10 16.04
C THR A 112 5.69 -13.52 14.77
N SER A 113 5.15 -14.42 13.95
CA SER A 113 4.02 -14.28 13.02
C SER A 113 3.63 -12.88 12.51
N ILE A 114 3.40 -12.85 11.19
CA ILE A 114 2.55 -11.97 10.39
C ILE A 114 3.28 -10.88 9.59
N GLU A 115 3.38 -11.10 8.27
CA GLU A 115 3.75 -10.06 7.30
C GLU A 115 2.76 -9.94 6.14
N SER A 116 1.49 -10.19 6.46
CA SER A 116 0.36 -9.45 5.89
C SER A 116 -0.17 -8.36 6.85
N THR A 117 0.50 -8.07 7.97
CA THR A 117 0.05 -7.01 8.91
C THR A 117 1.11 -5.98 9.22
N LYS A 118 2.35 -6.03 8.74
CA LYS A 118 3.34 -5.00 9.10
C LYS A 118 3.27 -3.74 8.24
N SER A 119 2.83 -3.84 6.98
CA SER A 119 2.52 -2.66 6.16
C SER A 119 1.07 -2.21 6.35
N GLU A 120 0.12 -3.13 6.52
CA GLU A 120 -1.28 -2.78 6.82
C GLU A 120 -1.48 -2.30 8.25
N ALA A 121 -0.90 -2.90 9.29
CA ALA A 121 -1.00 -2.33 10.64
C ALA A 121 -0.19 -1.04 10.77
N ASN A 122 1.00 -0.92 10.15
CA ASN A 122 1.74 0.35 10.15
C ASN A 122 0.99 1.44 9.37
N LEU A 123 0.38 1.11 8.23
CA LEU A 123 -0.45 2.04 7.48
C LEU A 123 -1.72 2.37 8.25
N GLU A 124 -2.47 1.41 8.78
CA GLU A 124 -3.66 1.64 9.59
C GLU A 124 -3.34 2.46 10.84
N ASP A 125 -2.23 2.18 11.53
CA ASP A 125 -1.76 2.97 12.67
C ASP A 125 -1.41 4.40 12.23
N ARG A 126 -0.73 4.56 11.09
CA ARG A 126 -0.46 5.87 10.49
C ARG A 126 -1.75 6.59 10.10
N LEU A 127 -2.73 5.90 9.53
CA LEU A 127 -4.04 6.45 9.18
C LEU A 127 -4.78 6.89 10.43
N LYS A 128 -4.84 6.04 11.47
CA LYS A 128 -5.41 6.38 12.77
C LYS A 128 -4.71 7.59 13.38
N GLN A 129 -3.38 7.66 13.33
CA GLN A 129 -2.62 8.82 13.81
C GLN A 129 -2.97 10.10 13.05
N LEU A 130 -3.08 10.03 11.71
CA LEU A 130 -3.48 11.17 10.89
C LEU A 130 -4.91 11.61 11.18
N ILE A 131 -5.85 10.66 11.27
CA ILE A 131 -7.25 10.94 11.59
C ILE A 131 -7.39 11.58 12.98
N ASN A 132 -6.59 11.13 13.95
CA ASN A 132 -6.62 11.62 15.32
C ASN A 132 -5.64 12.78 15.57
N GLN A 133 -5.00 13.32 14.53
CA GLN A 133 -4.07 14.45 14.67
C GLN A 133 -4.79 15.73 15.15
N ALA A 134 -6.08 15.84 14.86
CA ALA A 134 -6.96 16.87 15.38
C ALA A 134 -8.36 16.28 15.67
N PRO A 135 -9.15 16.90 16.58
CA PRO A 135 -10.53 16.50 16.82
C PRO A 135 -11.43 16.59 15.58
N CYS A 136 -11.07 17.42 14.61
CA CYS A 136 -11.73 17.51 13.31
C CYS A 136 -10.67 17.52 12.20
N MET A 137 -10.64 16.46 11.39
CA MET A 137 -9.67 16.26 10.31
C MET A 137 -10.37 16.16 8.96
N LEU A 138 -9.99 17.03 8.03
CA LEU A 138 -10.49 17.04 6.65
C LEU A 138 -9.42 16.53 5.68
N PHE A 139 -9.68 15.39 5.05
CA PHE A 139 -8.85 14.87 3.96
C PHE A 139 -9.41 15.36 2.63
N MET A 140 -8.62 16.14 1.88
CA MET A 140 -9.09 16.84 0.69
C MET A 140 -8.00 16.96 -0.39
N LYS A 141 -8.39 17.41 -1.60
CA LYS A 141 -7.46 17.72 -2.68
C LYS A 141 -6.97 19.16 -2.53
N GLY A 142 -5.69 19.35 -2.23
CA GLY A 142 -5.12 20.61 -1.77
C GLY A 142 -5.30 20.81 -0.26
N ASP A 143 -5.27 22.05 0.18
CA ASP A 143 -5.39 22.44 1.58
C ASP A 143 -6.44 23.57 1.74
N ARG A 144 -6.65 24.02 2.99
CA ARG A 144 -7.62 25.08 3.32
C ARG A 144 -7.38 26.39 2.55
N GLU A 145 -6.14 26.79 2.35
CA GLU A 145 -5.78 28.03 1.64
C GLU A 145 -5.82 27.83 0.12
N THR A 146 -5.42 26.65 -0.35
CA THR A 146 -5.26 26.33 -1.77
C THR A 146 -6.05 25.07 -2.18
N PRO A 147 -7.40 25.08 -2.15
CA PRO A 147 -8.20 23.93 -2.55
C PRO A 147 -8.10 23.67 -4.06
N ARG A 148 -7.75 22.45 -4.43
CA ARG A 148 -7.49 22.03 -5.83
C ARG A 148 -8.67 21.34 -6.52
N CYS A 149 -9.82 21.29 -5.88
CA CYS A 149 -11.05 20.69 -6.41
C CYS A 149 -12.29 21.46 -5.93
N GLY A 150 -13.32 21.56 -6.77
CA GLY A 150 -14.58 22.24 -6.42
C GLY A 150 -15.23 21.69 -5.16
N PHE A 151 -15.28 20.36 -5.00
CA PHE A 151 -15.82 19.72 -3.79
C PHE A 151 -15.02 20.06 -2.53
N SER A 152 -13.69 20.11 -2.65
CA SER A 152 -12.78 20.50 -1.57
C SER A 152 -12.96 21.97 -1.18
N ARG A 153 -13.21 22.86 -2.15
CA ARG A 153 -13.51 24.26 -1.88
C ARG A 153 -14.85 24.45 -1.16
N THR A 154 -15.88 23.72 -1.58
CA THR A 154 -17.21 23.82 -0.98
C THR A 154 -17.22 23.37 0.48
N ILE A 155 -16.61 22.22 0.80
CA ILE A 155 -16.60 21.74 2.19
C ILE A 155 -15.83 22.68 3.11
N VAL A 156 -14.70 23.23 2.66
CA VAL A 156 -13.93 24.26 3.41
C VAL A 156 -14.82 25.46 3.71
N GLY A 157 -15.60 25.94 2.73
CA GLY A 157 -16.52 27.05 2.93
C GLY A 157 -17.59 26.77 3.99
N ILE A 158 -18.15 25.56 4.01
CA ILE A 158 -19.14 25.15 5.02
C ILE A 158 -18.49 25.14 6.41
N LEU A 159 -17.35 24.47 6.58
CA LEU A 159 -16.65 24.38 7.86
C LEU A 159 -16.24 25.76 8.39
N ASP A 160 -15.78 26.64 7.50
CA ASP A 160 -15.37 28.00 7.85
C ASP A 160 -16.56 28.87 8.26
N SER A 161 -17.70 28.74 7.58
CA SER A 161 -18.94 29.45 7.94
C SER A 161 -19.46 29.05 9.33
N LEU A 162 -19.19 27.81 9.74
CA LEU A 162 -19.54 27.29 11.06
C LEU A 162 -18.49 27.63 12.14
N ASN A 163 -17.43 28.37 11.80
CA ASN A 163 -16.30 28.65 12.67
C ASN A 163 -15.70 27.38 13.30
N ALA A 164 -15.65 26.30 12.51
CA ALA A 164 -15.12 25.02 12.96
C ALA A 164 -13.59 25.09 13.15
N ASP A 165 -13.11 24.43 14.20
CA ASP A 165 -11.70 24.16 14.41
C ASP A 165 -11.35 22.81 13.80
N TYR A 166 -10.61 22.84 12.69
CA TYR A 166 -10.26 21.64 11.94
C TYR A 166 -8.91 21.83 11.25
N GLN A 167 -8.23 20.70 11.02
CA GLN A 167 -7.02 20.62 10.22
C GLN A 167 -7.29 19.92 8.90
N THR A 168 -6.43 20.16 7.91
CA THR A 168 -6.54 19.58 6.57
C THR A 168 -5.33 18.73 6.20
N PHE A 169 -5.54 17.65 5.46
CA PHE A 169 -4.48 16.86 4.85
C PHE A 169 -4.67 16.78 3.33
N ASP A 170 -3.64 17.15 2.56
CA ASP A 170 -3.66 17.08 1.10
C ASP A 170 -3.35 15.65 0.62
N ILE A 171 -4.39 14.93 0.22
CA ILE A 171 -4.30 13.56 -0.30
C ILE A 171 -3.60 13.46 -1.67
N LEU A 172 -3.30 14.59 -2.32
CA LEU A 172 -2.52 14.58 -3.56
C LEU A 172 -1.02 14.41 -3.30
N GLN A 173 -0.54 14.72 -2.09
CA GLN A 173 0.87 14.57 -1.73
C GLN A 173 1.23 13.13 -1.33
N ASP A 174 0.24 12.33 -0.91
CA ASP A 174 0.47 10.96 -0.46
C ASP A 174 -0.59 10.00 -1.01
N ASN A 175 -0.23 9.28 -2.07
CA ASN A 175 -1.11 8.30 -2.71
C ASN A 175 -1.38 7.08 -1.81
N THR A 176 -0.48 6.75 -0.90
CA THR A 176 -0.64 5.62 0.05
C THR A 176 -1.72 5.95 1.07
N VAL A 177 -1.68 7.16 1.65
CA VAL A 177 -2.74 7.65 2.55
C VAL A 177 -4.06 7.77 1.79
N ARG A 178 -4.03 8.28 0.55
CA ARG A 178 -5.22 8.44 -0.30
C ARG A 178 -5.95 7.11 -0.55
N GLU A 179 -5.24 6.07 -0.96
CA GLU A 179 -5.86 4.78 -1.23
C GLU A 179 -6.14 4.01 0.08
N GLY A 180 -5.30 4.19 1.10
CA GLY A 180 -5.49 3.61 2.43
C GLY A 180 -6.78 4.09 3.10
N LEU A 181 -7.03 5.40 3.15
CA LEU A 181 -8.24 5.96 3.78
C LEU A 181 -9.54 5.50 3.12
N LYS A 182 -9.57 5.35 1.78
CA LYS A 182 -10.76 4.82 1.10
C LYS A 182 -11.12 3.41 1.59
N LYS A 183 -10.10 2.56 1.76
CA LYS A 183 -10.27 1.20 2.27
C LYS A 183 -10.61 1.20 3.75
N PHE A 184 -9.87 1.96 4.56
CA PHE A 184 -10.03 2.06 6.00
C PHE A 184 -11.44 2.50 6.42
N SER A 185 -11.98 3.49 5.71
CA SER A 185 -13.29 4.08 6.00
C SER A 185 -14.43 3.49 5.20
N ASN A 186 -14.12 2.55 4.30
CA ASN A 186 -15.07 2.04 3.30
C ASN A 186 -15.79 3.17 2.51
N TRP A 187 -15.06 4.26 2.21
CA TRP A 187 -15.62 5.45 1.56
C TRP A 187 -14.92 5.75 0.23
N PRO A 188 -15.64 5.81 -0.90
CA PRO A 188 -15.02 5.78 -2.23
C PRO A 188 -14.44 7.13 -2.68
N THR A 189 -14.86 8.25 -2.10
CA THR A 189 -14.62 9.61 -2.64
C THR A 189 -13.95 10.55 -1.64
N TYR A 190 -13.50 11.72 -2.14
CA TYR A 190 -12.97 12.83 -1.35
C TYR A 190 -13.72 14.11 -1.75
N PRO A 191 -13.88 15.08 -0.83
CA PRO A 191 -13.31 15.16 0.52
C PRO A 191 -13.91 14.17 1.54
N GLN A 192 -13.17 13.81 2.58
CA GLN A 192 -13.63 13.01 3.73
C GLN A 192 -13.40 13.78 5.02
N LEU A 193 -14.44 13.93 5.84
CA LEU A 193 -14.40 14.62 7.13
C LEU A 193 -14.46 13.60 8.28
N TYR A 194 -13.54 13.72 9.22
CA TYR A 194 -13.49 12.93 10.44
C TYR A 194 -13.66 13.82 11.66
N VAL A 195 -14.43 13.36 12.64
CA VAL A 195 -14.65 14.02 13.93
C VAL A 195 -14.37 13.01 15.04
N ASN A 196 -13.48 13.34 15.97
CA ASN A 196 -13.07 12.50 17.10
C ASN A 196 -12.64 11.07 16.71
N GLY A 197 -11.95 10.92 15.58
CA GLY A 197 -11.50 9.60 15.11
C GLY A 197 -12.47 8.88 14.18
N GLU A 198 -13.71 9.36 14.06
CA GLU A 198 -14.78 8.69 13.31
C GLU A 198 -15.10 9.43 12.01
N LEU A 199 -15.39 8.67 10.94
CA LEU A 199 -15.80 9.25 9.66
C LEU A 199 -17.21 9.85 9.81
N LEU A 200 -17.34 11.16 9.59
CA LEU A 200 -18.63 11.81 9.44
C LEU A 200 -19.19 11.61 8.03
N GLY A 201 -18.33 11.75 7.01
CA GLY A 201 -18.71 11.48 5.61
C GLY A 201 -18.01 12.38 4.60
N GLY A 202 -18.57 12.40 3.38
CA GLY A 202 -18.14 13.29 2.30
C GLY A 202 -18.90 14.61 2.25
N LEU A 203 -18.68 15.40 1.19
CA LEU A 203 -19.33 16.70 1.01
C LEU A 203 -20.86 16.63 1.10
N ASP A 204 -21.48 15.64 0.45
CA ASP A 204 -22.94 15.58 0.36
C ASP A 204 -23.59 15.40 1.74
N ILE A 205 -23.04 14.51 2.57
CA ILE A 205 -23.49 14.30 3.96
C ILE A 205 -23.26 15.57 4.78
N VAL A 206 -22.06 16.17 4.70
CA VAL A 206 -21.75 17.40 5.46
C VAL A 206 -22.69 18.53 5.09
N LYS A 207 -23.02 18.65 3.80
CA LYS A 207 -23.96 19.66 3.32
C LYS A 207 -25.38 19.41 3.82
N GLU A 208 -25.84 18.16 3.76
CA GLU A 208 -27.16 17.75 4.27
C GLU A 208 -27.28 18.02 5.77
N MET A 209 -26.29 17.60 6.58
CA MET A 209 -26.28 17.83 8.03
C MET A 209 -26.21 19.33 8.39
N ASN A 210 -25.53 20.14 7.56
CA ASN A 210 -25.49 21.59 7.73
C ASN A 210 -26.86 22.23 7.44
N GLU A 211 -27.56 21.74 6.41
CA GLU A 211 -28.90 22.21 6.05
C GLU A 211 -29.97 21.77 7.06
N SER A 212 -29.83 20.58 7.66
CA SER A 212 -30.72 20.08 8.73
C SER A 212 -30.42 20.70 10.10
N GLY A 213 -29.22 21.27 10.30
CA GLY A 213 -28.76 21.82 11.58
C GLY A 213 -28.20 20.77 12.54
N GLU A 214 -27.98 19.54 12.07
CA GLU A 214 -27.46 18.40 12.86
C GLU A 214 -25.92 18.32 12.83
N LEU A 215 -25.27 19.18 12.04
CA LEU A 215 -23.80 19.20 11.93
C LEU A 215 -23.15 19.84 13.16
N GLU A 216 -22.72 19.00 14.10
CA GLU A 216 -21.92 19.41 15.25
C GLU A 216 -20.42 19.26 14.97
N LEU A 217 -19.67 20.37 15.13
CA LEU A 217 -18.24 20.42 14.90
C LEU A 217 -17.52 21.16 16.03
N PRO A 218 -16.29 20.76 16.40
CA PRO A 218 -15.44 21.52 17.31
C PRO A 218 -15.35 22.97 16.86
N LYS A 219 -15.55 23.91 17.78
CA LYS A 219 -15.44 25.35 17.48
C LYS A 219 -14.06 25.85 17.86
N LYS A 220 -13.54 26.83 17.12
CA LYS A 220 -12.30 27.51 17.52
C LYS A 220 -12.51 28.12 18.89
N SER A 221 -11.65 27.75 19.84
CA SER A 221 -11.65 28.37 21.16
C SER A 221 -11.37 29.86 20.97
N ASN A 222 -12.31 30.72 21.38
CA ASN A 222 -12.04 32.15 21.46
C ASN A 222 -10.98 32.35 22.56
N VAL A 223 -9.71 32.36 22.18
CA VAL A 223 -8.69 32.98 23.01
C VAL A 223 -8.93 34.48 22.88
N GLU A 224 -9.76 35.01 23.79
CA GLU A 224 -9.69 36.43 24.12
C GLU A 224 -8.25 36.71 24.54
N THR A 225 -7.48 37.34 23.66
CA THR A 225 -6.27 38.06 24.04
C THR A 225 -6.67 39.12 25.06
N LYS A 226 -6.51 38.78 26.33
CA LYS A 226 -6.60 39.73 27.43
C LYS A 226 -5.33 40.60 27.36
N SER A 227 -5.58 41.86 27.02
CA SER A 227 -4.81 43.11 27.20
C SER A 227 -3.33 43.03 27.53
#